data_AF-A0A0G4AME2-F1
#
_entry.id   AF-A0A0G4AME2-F1
#
_cell.length_a   1.000
_cell.length_b   1.000
_cell.length_c   1.000
_cell.angle_alpha   90.00
_cell.angle_beta   90.00
_cell.angle_gamma   90.00
#
_symmetry.space_group_name_H-M   'P 1'
#
loop_
_entity.id
_entity.type
_entity.pdbx_description
1 polymer ?
#
loop_
_entity_poly.entity_id
_entity_poly.type
_entity_poly.pdbx_seq_one_letter_code
_entity_poly.pdbx_strand_id
1 'polypeptide(L)'
;MAARGLGSCSWSTTLSYTSHFRTSSLVIKAPHGRLMRGKPLWTSYVIRAEVKFVNAEEAKQLVNSEGYSVVDVRDTSQFGRAHIKSCYHVPLFIENKDNDIGTIVKRTLHNNFSGLFYGLPFTKPNTEFVEMVKSKLPPESKVLIVCQEGLRSAAAADRLEKAGFENIACIASGLQSVKPGMFDTEGSTELQDAGKAGLVTIQGDISRVLGAILVCALLFITFFPDLAEKIIGLFPAV
;
A
#
# COMPACT_ATOMS: atom_id res chain seq x y z
N MET A 1 -25.69 -36.45 54.38
CA MET A 1 -24.26 -36.62 54.74
C MET A 1 -23.75 -37.80 53.93
N ALA A 2 -23.16 -37.56 52.75
CA ALA A 2 -22.45 -38.58 51.99
C ALA A 2 -21.45 -37.83 51.09
N ALA A 3 -20.18 -37.94 51.43
CA ALA A 3 -19.07 -37.22 50.84
C ALA A 3 -18.32 -38.14 49.86
N ARG A 4 -17.94 -37.52 48.73
CA ARG A 4 -16.66 -37.64 48.00
C ARG A 4 -16.20 -39.05 47.54
N GLY A 5 -16.23 -39.23 46.23
CA GLY A 5 -15.25 -40.03 45.48
C GLY A 5 -14.66 -39.17 44.36
N LEU A 6 -13.38 -38.82 44.48
CA LEU A 6 -12.57 -38.19 43.43
C LEU A 6 -12.05 -39.28 42.50
N GLY A 7 -12.36 -39.17 41.21
CA GLY A 7 -11.84 -40.04 40.15
C GLY A 7 -11.30 -39.16 39.02
N SER A 8 -9.99 -39.25 38.84
CA SER A 8 -9.16 -38.63 37.81
C SER A 8 -9.58 -38.99 36.38
N CYS A 9 -9.26 -38.12 35.41
CA CYS A 9 -8.29 -38.42 34.34
C CYS A 9 -8.49 -37.54 33.09
N SER A 10 -7.37 -36.93 32.70
CA SER A 10 -6.86 -36.76 31.32
C SER A 10 -7.67 -35.97 30.31
N TRP A 11 -7.20 -34.75 30.04
CA TRP A 11 -7.43 -34.03 28.81
C TRP A 11 -6.72 -34.72 27.64
N SER A 12 -7.50 -35.05 26.61
CA SER A 12 -7.00 -35.34 25.27
C SER A 12 -7.90 -34.58 24.29
N THR A 13 -7.46 -33.39 23.86
CA THR A 13 -8.12 -32.60 22.83
C THR A 13 -7.67 -33.12 21.46
N THR A 14 -8.46 -34.00 20.86
CA THR A 14 -8.41 -34.22 19.41
C THR A 14 -9.42 -33.29 18.75
N LEU A 15 -8.90 -32.23 18.13
CA LEU A 15 -9.63 -31.37 17.21
C LEU A 15 -9.90 -32.16 15.93
N SER A 16 -11.16 -32.45 15.64
CA SER A 16 -11.60 -32.92 14.32
C SER A 16 -12.67 -31.96 13.81
N TYR A 17 -12.32 -31.28 12.71
CA TYR A 17 -13.11 -30.28 12.02
C TYR A 17 -14.05 -30.96 11.01
N THR A 18 -15.36 -30.86 11.23
CA THR A 18 -16.38 -31.05 10.17
C THR A 18 -17.49 -30.01 10.36
N SER A 19 -17.49 -28.98 9.52
CA SER A 19 -18.45 -27.88 9.57
C SER A 19 -19.70 -28.20 8.74
N HIS A 20 -20.66 -28.90 9.35
CA HIS A 20 -22.07 -28.81 8.90
C HIS A 20 -22.72 -27.63 9.63
N PHE A 21 -22.75 -26.46 8.98
CA PHE A 21 -23.49 -25.29 9.46
C PHE A 21 -25.00 -25.54 9.36
N ARG A 22 -25.55 -26.19 10.39
CA ARG A 22 -26.97 -26.20 10.69
C ARG A 22 -27.25 -24.97 11.57
N THR A 23 -28.16 -24.10 11.13
CA THR A 23 -28.57 -22.90 11.86
C THR A 23 -29.10 -23.27 13.25
N SER A 24 -28.36 -22.89 14.29
CA SER A 24 -28.84 -22.91 15.67
C SER A 24 -29.13 -21.48 16.09
N SER A 25 -30.42 -21.14 16.19
CA SER A 25 -30.86 -19.92 16.86
C SER A 25 -30.63 -20.10 18.37
N LEU A 26 -29.69 -19.33 18.92
CA LEU A 26 -29.47 -19.26 20.37
C LEU A 26 -30.66 -18.53 21.01
N VAL A 27 -31.61 -19.30 21.56
CA VAL A 27 -32.69 -18.78 22.39
C VAL A 27 -32.15 -18.54 23.80
N ILE A 28 -31.78 -17.30 24.12
CA ILE A 28 -31.48 -16.87 25.48
C ILE A 28 -32.81 -16.64 26.21
N LYS A 29 -33.14 -17.51 27.16
CA LYS A 29 -34.34 -17.40 27.99
C LYS A 29 -33.98 -16.63 29.27
N ALA A 30 -34.29 -15.33 29.31
CA ALA A 30 -34.17 -14.53 30.53
C ALA A 30 -35.44 -14.68 31.41
N PRO A 31 -35.31 -14.80 32.75
CA PRO A 31 -36.47 -14.78 33.61
C PRO A 31 -36.89 -13.33 33.95
N HIS A 32 -38.21 -13.13 33.91
CA HIS A 32 -38.96 -11.97 34.40
C HIS A 32 -38.87 -10.64 33.63
N GLY A 33 -39.91 -10.38 32.82
CA GLY A 33 -40.69 -9.15 33.00
C GLY A 33 -40.26 -7.90 32.25
N ARG A 34 -40.02 -7.96 30.93
CA ARG A 34 -40.25 -6.79 30.05
C ARG A 34 -40.34 -7.21 28.58
N LEU A 35 -41.52 -7.05 27.97
CA LEU A 35 -41.71 -7.28 26.54
C LEU A 35 -41.15 -6.07 25.77
N MET A 36 -39.85 -6.07 25.47
CA MET A 36 -39.28 -5.14 24.49
C MET A 36 -39.54 -5.73 23.10
N ARG A 37 -40.37 -5.05 22.30
CA ARG A 37 -40.58 -5.37 20.89
C ARG A 37 -39.30 -5.01 20.14
N GLY A 38 -38.39 -5.98 20.02
CA GLY A 38 -37.15 -5.84 19.26
C GLY A 38 -37.48 -5.44 17.81
N LYS A 39 -36.89 -4.34 17.35
CA LYS A 39 -36.96 -3.95 15.93
C LYS A 39 -36.34 -5.10 15.11
N PRO A 40 -36.96 -5.56 14.02
CA PRO A 40 -36.35 -6.58 13.19
C PRO A 40 -35.04 -6.01 12.64
N LEU A 41 -33.93 -6.61 13.08
CA LEU A 41 -32.60 -6.29 12.57
C LEU A 41 -32.49 -6.99 11.22
N TRP A 42 -33.07 -6.35 10.20
CA TRP A 42 -32.85 -6.75 8.82
C TRP A 42 -31.43 -6.33 8.46
N THR A 43 -30.46 -7.19 8.76
CA THR A 43 -29.13 -7.04 8.19
C THR A 43 -29.27 -7.28 6.70
N SER A 44 -29.40 -6.21 5.92
CA SER A 44 -29.19 -6.27 4.48
C SER A 44 -27.77 -6.80 4.26
N TYR A 45 -27.64 -8.03 3.77
CA TYR A 45 -26.37 -8.54 3.26
C TYR A 45 -26.03 -7.73 2.01
N VAL A 46 -25.32 -6.61 2.18
CA VAL A 46 -24.70 -5.89 1.06
C VAL A 46 -23.54 -6.76 0.63
N ILE A 47 -23.66 -7.41 -0.53
CA ILE A 47 -22.53 -8.11 -1.15
C ILE A 47 -21.49 -7.04 -1.45
N ARG A 48 -20.37 -7.09 -0.73
CA ARG A 48 -19.23 -6.19 -0.94
C ARG A 48 -18.48 -6.68 -2.17
N ALA A 49 -18.21 -5.76 -3.10
CA ALA A 49 -17.44 -6.06 -4.29
C ALA A 49 -15.97 -6.28 -3.94
N GLU A 50 -15.44 -7.47 -4.20
CA GLU A 50 -14.06 -7.79 -3.86
C GLU A 50 -13.08 -7.02 -4.74
N VAL A 51 -12.16 -6.29 -4.11
CA VAL A 51 -11.08 -5.57 -4.82
C VAL A 51 -10.07 -6.58 -5.37
N LYS A 52 -9.89 -6.59 -6.70
CA LYS A 52 -8.95 -7.49 -7.37
C LYS A 52 -7.52 -6.93 -7.32
N PHE A 53 -6.56 -7.69 -6.80
CA PHE A 53 -5.13 -7.34 -6.88
C PHE A 53 -4.46 -8.13 -8.01
N VAL A 54 -3.82 -7.43 -8.94
CA VAL A 54 -3.24 -8.00 -10.16
C VAL A 54 -1.77 -7.63 -10.32
N ASN A 55 -1.01 -8.43 -11.09
CA ASN A 55 0.34 -8.05 -11.48
C ASN A 55 0.34 -6.99 -12.62
N ALA A 56 1.52 -6.51 -13.00
CA ALA A 56 1.64 -5.46 -14.02
C ALA A 56 1.21 -5.96 -15.43
N GLU A 57 1.53 -7.21 -15.76
CA GLU A 57 1.18 -7.84 -17.03
C GLU A 57 -0.34 -8.02 -17.20
N GLU A 58 -1.03 -8.52 -16.17
CA GLU A 58 -2.49 -8.65 -16.09
C GLU A 58 -3.16 -7.28 -16.10
N ALA A 59 -2.59 -6.28 -15.40
CA ALA A 59 -3.10 -4.93 -15.44
C ALA A 59 -3.12 -4.36 -16.87
N LYS A 60 -2.09 -4.64 -17.67
CA LYS A 60 -2.05 -4.25 -19.09
C LYS A 60 -3.15 -4.95 -19.89
N GLN A 61 -3.40 -6.24 -19.62
CA GLN A 61 -4.49 -6.99 -20.26
C GLN A 61 -5.86 -6.42 -19.87
N LEU A 62 -6.06 -6.04 -18.60
CA LEU A 62 -7.30 -5.42 -18.14
C LEU A 62 -7.60 -4.10 -18.87
N VAL A 63 -6.57 -3.27 -19.07
CA VAL A 63 -6.73 -2.00 -19.80
C VAL A 63 -7.01 -2.26 -21.28
N ASN A 64 -6.24 -3.12 -21.94
CA ASN A 64 -6.31 -3.30 -23.40
C ASN A 64 -7.49 -4.17 -23.85
N SER A 65 -7.82 -5.22 -23.11
CA SER A 65 -8.81 -6.24 -23.52
C SER A 65 -10.13 -6.09 -22.78
N GLU A 66 -10.11 -5.73 -21.50
CA GLU A 66 -11.32 -5.66 -20.68
C GLU A 66 -11.89 -4.24 -20.52
N GLY A 67 -11.19 -3.23 -21.04
CA GLY A 67 -11.63 -1.83 -21.07
C GLY A 67 -11.57 -1.12 -19.72
N TYR A 68 -10.62 -1.49 -18.84
CA TYR A 68 -10.46 -0.82 -17.56
C TYR A 68 -9.97 0.62 -17.72
N SER A 69 -10.66 1.55 -17.06
CA SER A 69 -10.24 2.95 -16.94
C SER A 69 -9.19 3.10 -15.84
N VAL A 70 -8.05 3.70 -16.18
CA VAL A 70 -6.95 3.89 -15.22
C VAL A 70 -7.20 5.16 -14.40
N VAL A 71 -7.15 5.02 -13.07
CA VAL A 71 -7.25 6.14 -12.12
C VAL A 71 -5.95 6.23 -11.33
N ASP A 72 -5.20 7.31 -11.54
CA ASP A 72 -3.97 7.57 -10.82
C ASP A 72 -4.26 8.38 -9.55
N VAL A 73 -3.95 7.78 -8.40
CA VAL A 73 -4.20 8.38 -7.08
C VAL A 73 -2.97 8.99 -6.42
N ARG A 74 -1.86 9.08 -7.15
CA ARG A 74 -0.62 9.73 -6.69
C ARG A 74 -0.81 11.23 -6.59
N ASP A 75 0.09 11.88 -5.85
CA ASP A 75 0.16 13.33 -5.79
C ASP A 75 0.60 13.93 -7.14
N THR A 76 0.35 15.23 -7.31
CA THR A 76 0.64 15.95 -8.56
C THR A 76 2.12 15.92 -8.95
N SER A 77 3.04 15.87 -7.98
CA SER A 77 4.48 15.86 -8.27
C SER A 77 4.93 14.52 -8.88
N GLN A 78 4.41 13.40 -8.37
CA GLN A 78 4.65 12.07 -8.93
C GLN A 78 4.00 11.91 -10.30
N PHE A 79 2.75 12.38 -10.43
CA PHE A 79 2.03 12.35 -11.70
C PHE A 79 2.74 13.14 -12.80
N GLY A 80 3.21 14.35 -12.48
CA GLY A 80 3.93 15.21 -13.42
C GLY A 80 5.29 14.66 -13.84
N ARG A 81 5.95 13.85 -13.00
CA ARG A 81 7.22 13.17 -13.35
C ARG A 81 7.02 12.08 -14.39
N ALA A 82 6.03 11.22 -14.19
CA ALA A 82 5.53 10.31 -15.21
C ALA A 82 4.21 9.65 -14.83
N HIS A 83 3.36 9.42 -15.83
CA HIS A 83 2.06 8.77 -15.69
C HIS A 83 1.69 7.97 -16.96
N ILE A 84 0.67 7.11 -16.85
CA ILE A 84 0.12 6.33 -17.96
C ILE A 84 -0.73 7.27 -18.83
N LYS A 85 -0.61 7.18 -20.16
CA LYS A 85 -1.42 7.98 -21.09
C LYS A 85 -2.91 7.71 -20.91
N SER A 86 -3.73 8.75 -21.12
CA SER A 86 -5.20 8.66 -21.06
C SER A 86 -5.76 8.16 -19.72
N CYS A 87 -5.06 8.40 -18.61
CA CYS A 87 -5.57 8.09 -17.28
C CYS A 87 -6.27 9.28 -16.62
N TYR A 88 -7.13 8.99 -15.63
CA TYR A 88 -7.77 10.01 -14.81
C TYR A 88 -6.96 10.25 -13.55
N HIS A 89 -6.35 11.44 -13.43
CA HIS A 89 -5.68 11.84 -12.20
C HIS A 89 -6.69 12.31 -11.15
N VAL A 90 -6.73 11.64 -10.00
CA VAL A 90 -7.50 12.06 -8.83
C VAL A 90 -6.68 11.74 -7.57
N PRO A 91 -5.94 12.71 -7.01
CA PRO A 91 -5.03 12.45 -5.91
C PRO A 91 -5.78 12.07 -4.63
N LEU A 92 -5.33 10.99 -3.97
CA LEU A 92 -5.84 10.59 -2.65
C LEU A 92 -5.38 11.56 -1.55
N PHE A 93 -4.21 12.16 -1.75
CA PHE A 93 -3.60 13.14 -0.86
C PHE A 93 -3.26 14.40 -1.63
N ILE A 94 -3.68 15.55 -1.11
CA ILE A 94 -3.48 16.88 -1.69
C ILE A 94 -2.47 17.66 -0.87
N GLU A 95 -1.77 18.61 -1.48
CA GLU A 95 -0.81 19.46 -0.77
C GLU A 95 -1.48 20.21 0.38
N ASN A 96 -0.87 20.14 1.56
CA ASN A 96 -1.34 20.87 2.72
C ASN A 96 -0.67 22.26 2.79
N LYS A 97 -1.43 23.28 2.41
CA LYS A 97 -1.04 24.71 2.44
C LYS A 97 -1.51 25.45 3.68
N ASP A 98 -2.05 24.75 4.67
CA ASP A 98 -2.54 25.36 5.91
C ASP A 98 -1.35 25.99 6.67
N ASN A 99 -1.56 27.13 7.34
CA ASN A 99 -0.49 27.88 8.01
C ASN A 99 -0.68 27.96 9.53
N ASP A 100 -1.31 26.95 10.13
CA ASP A 100 -1.35 26.83 11.58
C ASP A 100 0.03 26.41 12.14
N ILE A 101 0.30 26.76 13.40
CA ILE A 101 1.59 26.52 14.06
C ILE A 101 1.97 25.04 14.01
N GLY A 102 1.00 24.14 14.23
CA GLY A 102 1.24 22.69 14.20
C GLY A 102 1.62 22.21 12.80
N THR A 103 0.93 22.70 11.77
CA THR A 103 1.25 22.42 10.37
C THR A 103 2.60 22.97 9.97
N ILE A 104 2.98 24.18 10.39
CA ILE A 104 4.31 24.74 10.09
C ILE A 104 5.40 23.85 10.67
N VAL A 105 5.29 23.46 11.95
CA VAL A 105 6.26 22.56 12.59
C VAL A 105 6.33 21.21 11.87
N LYS A 106 5.18 20.60 11.56
CA LYS A 106 5.12 19.32 10.83
C LYS A 106 5.68 19.44 9.41
N ARG A 107 5.39 20.53 8.71
CA ARG A 107 5.89 20.82 7.37
C ARG A 107 7.41 20.99 7.40
N THR A 108 7.97 21.71 8.37
CA THR A 108 9.43 21.85 8.51
C THR A 108 10.10 20.50 8.76
N LEU A 109 9.55 19.68 9.67
CA LEU A 109 10.08 18.33 9.92
C LEU A 109 9.99 17.43 8.70
N HIS A 110 8.84 17.42 8.01
CA HIS A 110 8.64 16.68 6.77
C HIS A 110 9.62 17.13 5.69
N ASN A 111 9.75 18.44 5.47
CA ASN A 111 10.62 18.99 4.43
C ASN A 111 12.11 18.67 4.71
N ASN A 112 12.53 18.69 5.97
CA ASN A 112 13.91 18.34 6.36
C ASN A 112 14.20 16.84 6.28
N PHE A 113 13.18 15.99 6.27
CA PHE A 113 13.33 14.55 6.14
C PHE A 113 12.70 14.05 4.84
N SER A 114 11.41 13.69 4.85
CA SER A 114 10.76 13.06 3.72
C SER A 114 10.76 13.90 2.44
N GLY A 115 10.63 15.22 2.55
CA GLY A 115 10.73 16.15 1.44
C GLY A 115 12.15 16.21 0.85
N LEU A 116 13.17 16.36 1.69
CA LEU A 116 14.57 16.40 1.25
C LEU A 116 15.04 15.06 0.66
N PHE A 117 14.76 13.95 1.35
CA PHE A 117 15.25 12.63 0.95
C PHE A 117 14.47 12.06 -0.23
N TYR A 118 13.14 12.14 -0.22
CA TYR A 118 12.29 11.48 -1.23
C TYR A 118 11.62 12.46 -2.21
N GLY A 119 11.81 13.77 -2.05
CA GLY A 119 11.17 14.78 -2.90
C GLY A 119 9.64 14.83 -2.75
N LEU A 120 9.11 14.39 -1.60
CA LEU A 120 7.67 14.28 -1.39
C LEU A 120 7.07 15.60 -0.87
N PRO A 121 5.96 16.09 -1.44
CA PRO A 121 5.25 17.25 -0.90
C PRO A 121 4.60 16.91 0.45
N PHE A 122 4.45 17.93 1.31
CA PHE A 122 3.70 17.79 2.56
C PHE A 122 2.20 17.77 2.24
N THR A 123 1.53 16.64 2.48
CA THR A 123 0.15 16.40 2.01
C THR A 123 -0.84 16.10 3.14
N LYS A 124 -2.13 16.29 2.85
CA LYS A 124 -3.29 15.92 3.68
C LYS A 124 -4.27 15.04 2.89
N PRO A 125 -5.07 14.19 3.56
CA PRO A 125 -6.08 13.39 2.88
C PRO A 125 -7.09 14.25 2.14
N ASN A 126 -7.47 13.82 0.95
CA ASN A 126 -8.50 14.46 0.16
C ASN A 126 -9.89 13.96 0.57
N THR A 127 -10.74 14.86 1.08
CA THR A 127 -12.11 14.54 1.49
C THR A 127 -13.06 14.39 0.30
N GLU A 128 -12.78 15.10 -0.80
CA GLU A 128 -13.59 15.12 -2.02
C GLU A 128 -13.20 14.02 -3.02
N PHE A 129 -12.26 13.14 -2.64
CA PHE A 129 -11.70 12.09 -3.50
C PHE A 129 -12.78 11.25 -4.19
N VAL A 130 -13.74 10.72 -3.41
CA VAL A 130 -14.79 9.84 -3.92
C VAL A 130 -15.71 10.58 -4.90
N GLU A 131 -16.07 11.83 -4.58
CA GLU A 131 -16.96 12.64 -5.40
C GLU A 131 -16.31 12.99 -6.75
N MET A 132 -15.02 13.34 -6.74
CA MET A 132 -14.26 13.59 -7.97
C MET A 132 -14.08 12.35 -8.85
N VAL A 133 -13.98 11.16 -8.26
CA VAL A 133 -13.97 9.91 -9.06
C VAL A 133 -15.35 9.69 -9.67
N LYS A 134 -16.43 9.84 -8.90
CA LYS A 134 -17.81 9.70 -9.38
C LYS A 134 -18.18 10.69 -10.49
N SER A 135 -17.62 11.90 -10.47
CA SER A 135 -17.86 12.89 -11.52
C SER A 135 -17.18 12.55 -12.85
N LYS A 136 -16.11 11.73 -12.80
CA LYS A 136 -15.36 11.31 -13.99
C LYS A 136 -15.78 9.94 -14.51
N LEU A 137 -16.16 9.04 -13.60
CA LEU A 137 -16.44 7.64 -13.89
C LEU A 137 -17.69 7.16 -13.13
N PRO A 138 -18.61 6.44 -13.78
CA PRO A 138 -19.76 5.87 -13.11
C PRO A 138 -19.34 4.69 -12.19
N PRO A 139 -20.05 4.42 -11.08
CA PRO A 139 -19.72 3.34 -10.14
C PRO A 139 -19.65 1.94 -10.76
N GLU A 140 -20.42 1.71 -11.82
CA GLU A 140 -20.48 0.44 -12.55
C GLU A 140 -19.28 0.22 -13.49
N SER A 141 -18.48 1.27 -13.75
CA SER A 141 -17.31 1.16 -14.62
C SER A 141 -16.21 0.27 -14.03
N LYS A 142 -15.43 -0.35 -14.92
CA LYS A 142 -14.23 -1.09 -14.56
C LYS A 142 -13.08 -0.13 -14.33
N VAL A 143 -12.57 -0.08 -13.10
CA VAL A 143 -11.58 0.91 -12.68
C VAL A 143 -10.30 0.21 -12.23
N LEU A 144 -9.18 0.58 -12.83
CA LEU A 144 -7.84 0.17 -12.39
C LEU A 144 -7.20 1.32 -11.62
N ILE A 145 -7.08 1.18 -10.31
CA ILE A 145 -6.49 2.19 -9.43
C ILE A 145 -4.99 1.95 -9.32
N VAL A 146 -4.21 2.98 -9.63
CA VAL A 146 -2.76 2.90 -9.62
C VAL A 146 -2.15 3.91 -8.65
N CYS A 147 -1.10 3.48 -7.95
CA CYS A 147 -0.21 4.35 -7.21
C CYS A 147 1.22 3.84 -7.31
N GLN A 148 2.19 4.54 -6.71
CA GLN A 148 3.59 4.14 -6.86
C GLN A 148 3.90 2.76 -6.27
N GLU A 149 3.43 2.48 -5.05
CA GLU A 149 3.87 1.31 -4.26
C GLU A 149 2.73 0.34 -3.87
N GLY A 150 1.50 0.60 -4.30
CA GLY A 150 0.31 -0.23 -4.04
C GLY A 150 -0.50 0.14 -2.79
N LEU A 151 0.11 0.72 -1.75
CA LEU A 151 -0.59 1.03 -0.49
C LEU A 151 -1.69 2.10 -0.65
N ARG A 152 -1.39 3.17 -1.39
CA ARG A 152 -2.36 4.27 -1.62
C ARG A 152 -3.52 3.80 -2.50
N SER A 153 -3.25 2.98 -3.51
CA SER A 153 -4.29 2.42 -4.38
C SER A 153 -5.20 1.45 -3.62
N ALA A 154 -4.66 0.63 -2.72
CA ALA A 154 -5.47 -0.23 -1.85
C ALA A 154 -6.39 0.58 -0.93
N ALA A 155 -5.88 1.64 -0.30
CA ALA A 155 -6.69 2.52 0.54
C ALA A 155 -7.75 3.30 -0.26
N ALA A 156 -7.43 3.72 -1.49
CA ALA A 156 -8.38 4.35 -2.41
C ALA A 156 -9.47 3.36 -2.85
N ALA A 157 -9.10 2.10 -3.13
CA ALA A 157 -10.04 1.05 -3.50
C ALA A 157 -11.06 0.78 -2.40
N ASP A 158 -10.64 0.65 -1.14
CA ASP A 158 -11.55 0.48 0.01
C ASP A 158 -12.53 1.66 0.15
N ARG A 159 -12.09 2.90 -0.14
CA ARG A 159 -12.97 4.07 -0.14
C ARG A 159 -13.99 4.05 -1.28
N LEU A 160 -13.59 3.58 -2.46
CA LEU A 160 -14.46 3.51 -3.63
C LEU A 160 -15.44 2.33 -3.56
N GLU A 161 -15.01 1.18 -3.05
CA GLU A 161 -15.88 0.03 -2.77
C GLU A 161 -17.00 0.43 -1.79
N LYS A 162 -16.63 1.10 -0.68
CA LYS A 162 -17.61 1.68 0.27
C LYS A 162 -18.54 2.71 -0.35
N ALA A 163 -18.12 3.35 -1.45
CA ALA A 163 -18.90 4.32 -2.18
C ALA A 163 -19.78 3.71 -3.29
N GLY A 164 -19.74 2.40 -3.48
CA GLY A 164 -20.58 1.64 -4.41
C GLY A 164 -19.90 1.25 -5.73
N PHE A 165 -18.58 1.37 -5.85
CA PHE A 165 -17.87 0.88 -7.04
C PHE A 165 -17.73 -0.64 -6.99
N GLU A 166 -18.13 -1.31 -8.07
CA GLU A 166 -18.19 -2.78 -8.10
C GLU A 166 -16.94 -3.41 -8.73
N ASN A 167 -16.39 -2.79 -9.77
CA ASN A 167 -15.34 -3.41 -10.58
C ASN A 167 -14.00 -2.71 -10.36
N ILE A 168 -13.38 -2.96 -9.20
CA ILE A 168 -12.12 -2.31 -8.80
C ILE A 168 -10.95 -3.29 -8.90
N ALA A 169 -9.91 -2.90 -9.64
CA ALA A 169 -8.62 -3.59 -9.66
C ALA A 169 -7.50 -2.67 -9.17
N CYS A 170 -6.46 -3.24 -8.58
CA CYS A 170 -5.24 -2.56 -8.14
C CYS A 170 -4.02 -3.33 -8.61
N ILE A 171 -2.98 -2.62 -9.04
CA ILE A 171 -1.68 -3.23 -9.32
C ILE A 171 -0.99 -3.56 -7.99
N ALA A 172 -0.74 -4.85 -7.74
CA ALA A 172 0.04 -5.32 -6.62
C ALA A 172 1.46 -4.74 -6.70
N SER A 173 1.94 -4.17 -5.60
CA SER A 173 3.19 -3.39 -5.52
C SER A 173 3.19 -2.05 -6.27
N GLY A 174 2.13 -1.69 -7.00
CA GLY A 174 2.01 -0.39 -7.68
C GLY A 174 2.85 -0.25 -8.95
N LEU A 175 3.04 0.98 -9.39
CA LEU A 175 3.72 1.32 -10.64
C LEU A 175 5.23 1.05 -10.63
N GLN A 176 5.84 0.92 -9.44
CA GLN A 176 7.26 0.54 -9.34
C GLN A 176 7.59 -0.85 -9.90
N SER A 177 6.60 -1.76 -10.00
CA SER A 177 6.80 -3.08 -10.59
C SER A 177 6.55 -3.13 -12.10
N VAL A 178 6.15 -2.01 -12.70
CA VAL A 178 5.87 -1.92 -14.13
C VAL A 178 7.19 -1.75 -14.89
N LYS A 179 7.45 -2.65 -15.83
CA LYS A 179 8.64 -2.58 -16.69
C LYS A 179 8.51 -1.44 -17.71
N PRO A 180 9.63 -0.80 -18.11
CA PRO A 180 9.62 0.21 -19.17
C PRO A 180 9.01 -0.34 -20.46
N GLY A 181 8.20 0.48 -21.14
CA GLY A 181 7.50 0.10 -22.38
C GLY A 181 6.29 -0.83 -22.20
N MET A 182 5.91 -1.19 -20.96
CA MET A 182 4.72 -1.99 -20.73
C MET A 182 3.43 -1.19 -20.93
N PHE A 183 3.38 0.05 -20.46
CA PHE A 183 2.27 0.99 -20.72
C PHE A 183 2.79 2.15 -21.55
N ASP A 184 1.89 2.79 -22.31
CA ASP A 184 2.20 4.08 -22.91
C ASP A 184 2.28 5.14 -21.81
N THR A 185 3.42 5.81 -21.70
CA THR A 185 3.69 6.76 -20.61
C THR A 185 3.96 8.18 -21.13
N GLU A 186 3.65 9.17 -20.30
CA GLU A 186 3.99 10.58 -20.49
C GLU A 186 4.75 11.08 -19.27
N GLY A 187 5.83 11.83 -19.48
CA GLY A 187 6.66 12.36 -18.40
C GLY A 187 8.14 12.48 -18.78
N SER A 188 8.93 13.00 -17.84
CA SER A 188 10.38 13.14 -17.97
C SER A 188 11.17 11.93 -17.45
N THR A 189 10.50 11.01 -16.76
CA THR A 189 11.13 9.85 -16.09
C THR A 189 10.38 8.55 -16.39
N GLU A 190 10.97 7.41 -16.06
CA GLU A 190 10.29 6.11 -16.17
C GLU A 190 9.22 5.96 -15.07
N LEU A 191 8.13 5.25 -15.38
CA LEU A 191 6.99 5.10 -14.49
C LEU A 191 7.36 4.46 -13.14
N GLN A 192 8.31 3.53 -13.16
CA GLN A 192 8.83 2.84 -11.98
C GLN A 192 9.62 3.76 -11.04
N ASP A 193 10.21 4.83 -11.58
CA ASP A 193 11.07 5.77 -10.86
C ASP A 193 10.35 7.10 -10.57
N ALA A 194 9.15 7.30 -11.10
CA ALA A 194 8.30 8.47 -10.89
C ALA A 194 7.97 8.77 -9.41
N GLY A 195 8.17 7.82 -8.50
CA GLY A 195 8.05 8.03 -7.05
C GLY A 195 9.35 8.50 -6.39
N LYS A 196 10.51 8.21 -6.97
CA LYS A 196 11.83 8.48 -6.41
C LYS A 196 12.27 9.90 -6.79
N ALA A 197 12.47 10.75 -5.79
CA ALA A 197 13.02 12.10 -5.96
C ALA A 197 13.88 12.44 -4.73
N GLY A 198 14.38 13.68 -4.64
CA GLY A 198 15.21 14.11 -3.52
C GLY A 198 16.57 13.41 -3.49
N LEU A 199 17.18 13.37 -2.32
CA LEU A 199 18.54 12.84 -2.15
C LEU A 199 18.66 11.33 -2.44
N VAL A 200 17.58 10.55 -2.38
CA VAL A 200 17.66 9.10 -2.64
C VAL A 200 18.05 8.76 -4.08
N THR A 201 17.80 9.65 -5.04
CA THR A 201 18.22 9.44 -6.43
C THR A 201 19.74 9.52 -6.57
N ILE A 202 20.40 10.37 -5.76
CA ILE A 202 21.86 10.53 -5.73
C ILE A 202 22.49 9.45 -4.85
N GLN A 203 21.88 9.13 -3.71
CA GLN A 203 22.41 8.16 -2.76
C GLN A 203 22.47 6.75 -3.36
N GLY A 204 21.51 6.34 -4.19
CA GLY A 204 21.49 4.99 -4.77
C GLY A 204 22.77 4.66 -5.53
N ASP A 205 23.24 5.57 -6.38
CA ASP A 205 24.41 5.35 -7.22
C ASP A 205 25.71 5.45 -6.41
N ILE A 206 25.82 6.45 -5.53
CA ILE A 206 26.98 6.59 -4.64
C ILE A 206 27.09 5.39 -3.70
N SER A 207 25.98 4.94 -3.11
CA SER A 207 25.99 3.81 -2.16
C SER A 207 26.35 2.49 -2.83
N ARG A 208 25.95 2.26 -4.09
CA ARG A 208 26.37 1.08 -4.85
C ARG A 208 27.87 1.09 -5.14
N VAL A 209 28.41 2.24 -5.55
CA VAL A 209 29.84 2.40 -5.83
C VAL A 209 30.65 2.26 -4.55
N LEU A 210 30.29 2.97 -3.48
CA LEU A 210 30.97 2.91 -2.20
C LEU A 210 30.91 1.49 -1.61
N GLY A 211 29.74 0.86 -1.67
CA GLY A 211 29.56 -0.53 -1.24
C GLY A 211 30.44 -1.50 -2.02
N ALA A 212 30.51 -1.37 -3.34
CA ALA A 212 31.39 -2.20 -4.17
C ALA A 212 32.87 -1.99 -3.81
N ILE A 213 33.31 -0.74 -3.62
CA ILE A 213 34.68 -0.42 -3.21
C ILE A 213 35.00 -1.06 -1.86
N LEU A 214 34.10 -0.94 -0.87
CA LEU A 214 34.28 -1.50 0.46
C LEU A 214 34.33 -3.03 0.44
N VAL A 215 33.46 -3.68 -0.34
CA VAL A 215 33.49 -5.14 -0.52
C VAL A 215 34.79 -5.57 -1.22
N CYS A 216 35.20 -4.90 -2.29
CA CYS A 216 36.47 -5.20 -2.96
C CYS A 216 37.67 -5.00 -2.03
N ALA A 217 37.68 -3.94 -1.23
CA ALA A 217 38.73 -3.69 -0.23
C ALA A 217 38.77 -4.77 0.85
N LEU A 218 37.60 -5.18 1.35
CA LEU A 218 37.49 -6.27 2.31
C LEU A 218 38.00 -7.59 1.71
N LEU A 219 37.57 -7.93 0.50
CA LEU A 219 38.03 -9.12 -0.21
C LEU A 219 39.55 -9.09 -0.41
N PHE A 220 40.11 -7.95 -0.80
CA PHE A 220 41.55 -7.79 -0.99
C PHE A 220 42.34 -8.02 0.31
N ILE A 221 41.90 -7.44 1.43
CA ILE A 221 42.52 -7.67 2.75
C ILE A 221 42.43 -9.15 3.13
N THR A 222 41.31 -9.81 2.86
CA THR A 222 41.13 -11.23 3.23
C THR A 222 41.95 -12.21 2.38
N PHE A 223 42.16 -11.94 1.09
CA PHE A 223 42.87 -12.85 0.18
C PHE A 223 44.37 -12.52 0.04
N PHE A 224 44.78 -11.27 0.28
CA PHE A 224 46.17 -10.81 0.10
C PHE A 224 46.67 -10.00 1.30
N PRO A 225 46.70 -10.60 2.52
CA PRO A 225 47.02 -9.86 3.75
C PRO A 225 48.43 -9.24 3.71
N ASP A 226 49.44 -9.96 3.22
CA ASP A 226 50.83 -9.47 3.18
C ASP A 226 51.02 -8.25 2.25
N LEU A 227 50.25 -8.19 1.15
CA LEU A 227 50.27 -7.04 0.24
C LEU A 227 49.47 -5.88 0.81
N ALA A 228 48.34 -6.17 1.48
CA ALA A 228 47.53 -5.17 2.15
C ALA A 228 48.33 -4.45 3.25
N GLU A 229 49.07 -5.17 4.09
CA GLU A 229 49.91 -4.58 5.14
C GLU A 229 51.01 -3.67 4.58
N LYS A 230 51.66 -4.06 3.47
CA LYS A 230 52.65 -3.21 2.78
C LYS A 230 52.04 -1.93 2.22
N ILE A 231 50.85 -2.03 1.62
CA ILE A 231 50.15 -0.87 1.06
C ILE A 231 49.68 0.07 2.18
N ILE A 232 49.11 -0.46 3.25
CA ILE A 232 48.67 0.33 4.41
C ILE A 232 49.86 1.02 5.08
N GLY A 233 51.00 0.33 5.21
CA GLY A 233 52.23 0.89 5.77
C GLY A 233 52.92 1.95 4.91
N LEU A 234 52.55 2.10 3.63
CA LEU A 234 53.04 3.18 2.77
C LEU A 234 52.35 4.52 3.04
N PHE A 235 51.16 4.50 3.66
CA PHE A 235 50.46 5.71 4.06
C PHE A 235 50.92 6.13 5.45
N PRO A 236 51.39 7.39 5.64
CA PRO A 236 51.74 7.87 6.96
C PRO A 236 50.49 7.81 7.86
N ALA A 237 50.66 7.33 9.09
CA ALA A 237 49.61 7.42 10.09
C ALA A 237 49.26 8.90 10.29
N VAL A 238 48.03 9.27 9.92
CA VAL A 238 47.46 10.62 10.13
C VAL A 238 47.17 10.82 11.60
#